data_AF-A0A1F8SR38-F1
#
_entry.id   AF-A0A1F8SR38-F1
#
_cell.length_a   1.000
_cell.length_b   1.000
_cell.length_c   1.000
_cell.angle_alpha   90.00
_cell.angle_beta   90.00
_cell.angle_gamma   90.00
#
_symmetry.space_group_name_H-M   'P 1'
#
loop_
_entity.id
_entity.type
_entity.pdbx_description
1 polymer ?
#
loop_
_entity_poly.entity_id
_entity_poly.type
_entity_poly.pdbx_seq_one_letter_code
_entity_poly.pdbx_strand_id
1 'polypeptide(L)'
;MVLKMELIAYLYNLSECQVEEYINENLPAKYFIGLAVDQAAPDHSTLTGFREQLIQLGRQRVFEELLEEIVQNALNTGVVDR
;
A
#
# COMPACT_ATOMS: atom_id res chain seq x y z
N MET A 1 -7.48 -2.69 4.22
CA MET A 1 -6.11 -3.25 4.32
C MET A 1 -5.37 -3.12 2.99
N VAL A 2 -5.90 -3.66 1.88
CA VAL A 2 -5.24 -3.64 0.56
C VAL A 2 -4.78 -2.24 0.11
N LEU A 3 -5.64 -1.21 0.15
CA LEU A 3 -5.23 0.16 -0.22
C LEU A 3 -4.02 0.68 0.57
N LYS A 4 -3.94 0.36 1.87
CA LYS A 4 -2.81 0.79 2.72
C LYS A 4 -1.54 0.02 2.38
N MET A 5 -1.65 -1.26 2.04
CA MET A 5 -0.52 -2.06 1.55
C MET A 5 -0.03 -1.54 0.19
N GLU A 6 -0.95 -1.24 -0.73
CA GLU A 6 -0.63 -0.62 -2.02
C GLU A 6 0.06 0.74 -1.85
N LEU A 7 -0.39 1.55 -0.89
CA LEU A 7 0.26 2.82 -0.58
C LEU A 7 1.69 2.62 -0.06
N ILE A 8 1.94 1.64 0.81
CA ILE A 8 3.31 1.29 1.23
C ILE A 8 4.14 0.84 0.03
N ALA A 9 3.60 -0.06 -0.80
CA ALA A 9 4.29 -0.54 -2.00
C ALA A 9 4.63 0.60 -2.96
N TYR A 10 3.73 1.55 -3.13
CA TYR A 10 3.94 2.74 -3.96
C TYR A 10 5.01 3.68 -3.37
N LEU A 11 4.93 4.00 -2.08
CA LEU A 11 5.87 4.91 -1.41
C LEU A 11 7.30 4.39 -1.39
N TYR A 12 7.47 3.07 -1.20
CA TYR A 12 8.78 2.44 -1.10
C TYR A 12 9.20 1.70 -2.38
N ASN A 13 8.41 1.80 -3.45
CA ASN A 13 8.63 1.11 -4.72
C ASN A 13 8.91 -0.41 -4.54
N LEU A 14 8.05 -1.09 -3.78
CA LEU A 14 8.15 -2.51 -3.46
C LEU A 14 7.26 -3.36 -4.38
N SER A 15 7.71 -4.58 -4.68
CA SER A 15 6.85 -5.61 -5.27
C SER A 15 5.82 -6.14 -4.27
N GLU A 16 4.85 -6.92 -4.76
CA GLU A 16 3.78 -7.50 -3.94
C GLU A 16 4.34 -8.45 -2.85
N CYS A 17 5.31 -9.30 -3.20
CA CYS A 17 6.01 -10.13 -2.23
C CYS A 17 6.83 -9.30 -1.24
N GLN A 18 7.50 -8.24 -1.72
CA GLN A 18 8.33 -7.40 -0.87
C GLN A 18 7.52 -6.58 0.13
N VAL A 19 6.33 -6.10 -0.24
CA VAL A 19 5.48 -5.35 0.70
C VAL A 19 4.89 -6.26 1.77
N GLU A 20 4.58 -7.52 1.45
CA GLU A 20 4.19 -8.53 2.43
C GLU A 20 5.30 -8.74 3.48
N GLU A 21 6.52 -9.01 3.02
CA GLU A 21 7.70 -9.18 3.89
C GLU A 21 7.95 -7.93 4.72
N TYR A 22 7.95 -6.75 4.09
CA TYR A 22 8.14 -5.46 4.75
C TYR A 22 7.14 -5.23 5.89
N ILE A 23 5.86 -5.54 5.68
CA ILE A 23 4.82 -5.39 6.71
C ILE A 23 5.02 -6.39 7.86
N ASN A 24 5.45 -7.60 7.56
CA ASN A 24 5.69 -8.61 8.59
C ASN A 24 6.87 -8.23 9.49
N GLU A 25 7.92 -7.62 8.92
CA GLU A 25 9.16 -7.27 9.61
C GLU A 25 9.16 -5.87 10.24
N ASN A 26 8.33 -4.94 9.73
CA ASN A 26 8.29 -3.55 10.17
C ASN A 26 7.06 -3.26 11.03
N LEU A 27 7.26 -3.11 12.35
CA LEU A 27 6.18 -2.81 13.29
C LEU A 27 5.39 -1.52 12.97
N PRO A 28 6.03 -0.39 12.61
CA PRO A 28 5.31 0.79 12.13
C PRO A 28 4.40 0.51 10.92
N ALA A 29 4.89 -0.23 9.92
CA ALA A 29 4.09 -0.61 8.76
C ALA A 29 2.91 -1.51 9.16
N LYS A 30 3.16 -2.48 10.04
CA LYS A 30 2.13 -3.37 10.59
C LYS A 30 1.04 -2.60 11.35
N TYR A 31 1.44 -1.64 12.19
CA TYR A 31 0.53 -0.74 12.88
C TYR A 31 -0.27 0.13 11.90
N PHE A 32 0.38 0.70 10.88
CA PHE A 32 -0.27 1.56 9.89
C PHE A 32 -1.41 0.82 9.16
N ILE A 33 -1.19 -0.43 8.78
CA ILE A 33 -2.23 -1.23 8.12
C ILE A 33 -3.29 -1.81 9.09
N GLY A 34 -3.08 -1.66 10.39
CA GLY A 34 -4.03 -2.02 11.45
C GLY A 34 -3.96 -3.48 11.90
N LEU A 35 -2.80 -4.12 11.82
CA LEU A 35 -2.59 -5.48 12.31
C LEU A 35 -2.05 -5.50 13.74
N ALA A 36 -2.42 -6.54 14.49
CA ALA A 36 -1.76 -6.86 15.76
C ALA A 36 -0.33 -7.38 15.51
N VAL A 37 0.55 -7.29 16.52
CA VAL A 37 1.98 -7.65 16.39
C VAL A 37 2.18 -9.10 15.91
N ASP A 38 1.38 -10.00 16.46
CA ASP A 38 1.35 -11.44 16.20
C ASP A 38 0.54 -11.83 14.95
N GLN A 39 -0.17 -10.87 14.34
CA GLN A 39 -0.92 -11.11 13.12
C GLN A 39 -0.01 -11.02 11.89
N ALA A 40 -0.16 -11.97 10.97
CA ALA A 40 0.52 -11.98 9.69
C ALA A 40 -0.09 -10.96 8.70
N ALA A 41 0.76 -10.40 7.83
CA ALA A 41 0.31 -9.61 6.70
C ALA A 41 -0.61 -10.44 5.76
N PRO A 42 -1.55 -9.81 5.05
CA PRO A 42 -2.23 -10.45 3.93
C PRO A 42 -1.21 -10.97 2.90
N ASP A 43 -1.43 -12.20 2.43
CA ASP A 43 -0.59 -12.84 1.43
C ASP A 43 -0.54 -12.03 0.13
N HIS A 44 0.62 -11.98 -0.52
CA HIS A 44 0.89 -11.27 -1.78
C HIS A 44 -0.14 -11.57 -2.86
N SER A 45 -0.72 -12.78 -2.91
CA SER A 45 -1.78 -13.12 -3.87
C SER A 45 -3.03 -12.25 -3.75
N THR A 46 -3.29 -11.66 -2.56
CA THR A 46 -4.37 -10.70 -2.35
C THR A 46 -4.12 -9.40 -3.12
N LEU A 47 -2.87 -8.94 -3.17
CA LEU A 47 -2.45 -7.76 -3.93
C LEU A 47 -2.49 -8.06 -5.43
N THR A 48 -1.94 -9.22 -5.83
CA THR A 48 -1.95 -9.66 -7.23
C THR A 48 -3.37 -9.69 -7.79
N GLY A 49 -4.30 -10.34 -7.09
CA GLY A 49 -5.70 -10.40 -7.53
C GLY A 49 -6.36 -9.02 -7.61
N PHE A 50 -6.02 -8.11 -6.70
CA PHE A 50 -6.52 -6.74 -6.73
C PHE A 50 -5.99 -5.94 -7.93
N ARG A 51 -4.69 -6.01 -8.23
CA ARG A 51 -4.08 -5.34 -9.39
C ARG A 51 -4.58 -5.91 -10.70
N GLU A 52 -4.70 -7.24 -10.80
CA GLU A 52 -5.28 -7.89 -11.98
C GLU A 52 -6.71 -7.39 -12.25
N GLN A 53 -7.54 -7.24 -11.20
CA GLN A 53 -8.88 -6.67 -11.33
C GLN A 53 -8.85 -5.22 -11.84
N LEU A 54 -7.93 -4.38 -11.35
CA LEU A 54 -7.76 -3.01 -11.84
C LEU A 54 -7.40 -2.98 -13.33
N ILE A 55 -6.50 -3.87 -13.77
CA ILE A 55 -6.10 -3.99 -15.17
C ILE A 55 -7.29 -4.45 -16.02
N GLN A 56 -8.00 -5.50 -15.60
CA GLN A 56 -9.17 -6.03 -16.32
C GLN A 56 -10.28 -4.98 -16.47
N LEU A 57 -10.47 -4.11 -15.49
CA LEU A 57 -11.45 -3.03 -15.52
C LEU A 57 -10.95 -1.75 -16.22
N GLY A 58 -9.69 -1.72 -16.69
CA GLY A 58 -9.07 -0.53 -17.27
C GLY A 58 -8.90 0.64 -16.28
N ARG A 59 -8.83 0.34 -14.98
CA ARG A 59 -8.78 1.33 -13.89
C ARG A 59 -7.39 1.55 -13.30
N GLN A 60 -6.35 0.90 -13.85
CA GLN A 60 -4.98 0.99 -13.35
C GLN A 60 -4.52 2.45 -13.19
N ARG A 61 -4.66 3.26 -14.24
CA ARG A 61 -4.24 4.67 -14.23
C ARG A 61 -4.98 5.50 -13.18
N VAL A 62 -6.29 5.32 -13.06
CA VAL A 62 -7.11 6.03 -12.08
C VAL A 62 -6.69 5.67 -10.64
N PHE A 63 -6.31 4.40 -10.43
CA PHE A 63 -5.80 3.96 -9.14
C PHE A 63 -4.44 4.57 -8.80
N GLU A 64 -3.53 4.67 -9.77
CA GLU A 64 -2.24 5.35 -9.61
C GLU A 64 -2.43 6.84 -9.31
N GLU A 65 -3.32 7.53 -10.03
CA GLU A 65 -3.68 8.93 -9.79
C GLU A 65 -4.27 9.13 -8.37
N LEU A 66 -5.07 8.19 -7.89
CA LEU A 66 -5.59 8.20 -6.51
C LEU A 66 -4.45 8.11 -5.47
N LEU A 67 -3.46 7.24 -5.68
CA LEU A 67 -2.32 7.12 -4.76
C LEU A 67 -1.48 8.40 -4.75
N GLU A 68 -1.24 8.99 -5.93
CA GLU A 68 -0.55 10.27 -6.06
C GLU A 68 -1.32 11.38 -5.32
N GLU A 69 -2.63 11.46 -5.49
CA GLU A 69 -3.47 12.45 -4.80
C GLU A 69 -3.39 12.30 -3.27
N ILE A 70 -3.39 11.07 -2.75
CA ILE A 70 -3.22 10.81 -1.31
C ILE A 70 -1.89 11.38 -0.82
N VAL A 71 -0.80 11.17 -1.56
CA VAL A 71 0.53 11.70 -1.21
C VAL A 71 0.55 13.23 -1.27
N GLN A 72 0.02 13.83 -2.33
CA GLN A 72 -0.04 15.29 -2.46
C GLN A 72 -0.86 15.92 -1.33
N ASN A 73 -1.99 15.32 -0.95
CA ASN A 73 -2.80 15.79 0.16
C ASN A 73 -2.05 15.71 1.50
N ALA A 74 -1.26 14.66 1.73
CA ALA A 74 -0.43 14.53 2.93
C ALA A 74 0.69 15.60 2.99
N LEU A 75 1.32 15.90 1.85
CA LEU A 75 2.34 16.95 1.74
C LEU A 75 1.75 18.34 2.01
N ASN A 76 0.58 18.63 1.43
CA ASN A 76 -0.10 19.93 1.58
C ASN A 76 -0.62 20.19 3.00
N THR A 77 -0.90 19.13 3.76
CA THR A 77 -1.37 19.22 5.15
C THR A 77 -0.23 19.31 6.17
N GLY A 78 1.04 19.28 5.73
CA GLY A 78 2.21 19.41 6.60
C GLY A 78 2.52 18.16 7.42
N VAL A 79 2.01 16.99 7.01
CA VAL A 79 2.29 15.70 7.68
C VAL A 79 3.73 15.22 7.39
N VAL A 80 4.38 15.80 6.39
CA VAL A 80 5.80 15.59 6.06
C VAL A 80 6.50 16.94 6.15
N ASP A 81 7.37 17.12 7.13
CA ASP A 81 8.19 18.33 7.24
C ASP A 81 9.16 18.40 6.04
N ARG A 82 9.35 19.59 5.48
CA ARG A 82 10.15 19.79 4.25
C ARG A 82 11.65 19.63 4.48
#